data_AF-A0A9E7B906-F1
#
_entry.id   AF-A0A9E7B906-F1
#
_cell.length_a   1.000
_cell.length_b   1.000
_cell.length_c   1.000
_cell.angle_alpha   90.00
_cell.angle_beta   90.00
_cell.angle_gamma   90.00
#
_symmetry.space_group_name_H-M   'P 1'
#
loop_
_entity.id
_entity.type
_entity.pdbx_description
1 polymer ?
#
loop_
_entity_poly.entity_id
_entity_poly.type
_entity_poly.pdbx_seq_one_letter_code
_entity_poly.pdbx_strand_id
1 'polypeptide(L)'
;MLAKAQEKHEGVIKFHLDFREGPSPQKTLLRELNNWRSKLRELGLIGQDPERYEGYGFGNLSRRLPGQKENAFLISGTQTGHLDELHADHYATVLQCRPAKNQLQATGQIKPSSEALSHGILYQSHPGIHWVMHLHSPDIFNNYRTLNLPCTDPSAAYGTPEMASAIEALAKEREDSHPSLLVMGGHQDGILAYGSDAEATGELVIRTLNRKRTLTRSANPSGAVIKSRLACWRYRRVNYPVTLLLQAYPQTAIFACRAQPAPVKPFSLMPRRQVQPLFRSSS
;
A
#
# COMPACT_ATOMS: atom_id res chain seq x y z
N MET A 1 -11.15 27.72 -28.19
CA MET A 1 -10.25 26.74 -27.55
C MET A 1 -9.79 27.25 -26.18
N LEU A 2 -10.64 27.19 -25.15
CA LEU A 2 -10.31 27.65 -23.79
C LEU A 2 -10.99 26.74 -22.75
N ALA A 3 -10.69 25.44 -22.78
CA ALA A 3 -11.23 24.47 -21.81
C ALA A 3 -10.22 23.38 -21.40
N LYS A 4 -8.91 23.67 -21.45
CA LYS A 4 -7.85 22.68 -21.19
C LYS A 4 -6.88 23.01 -20.06
N ALA A 5 -7.16 24.03 -19.25
CA ALA A 5 -6.24 24.49 -18.21
C ALA A 5 -6.69 24.20 -16.77
N GLN A 6 -7.86 23.58 -16.56
CA GLN A 6 -8.44 23.40 -15.22
C GLN A 6 -8.25 21.99 -14.64
N GLU A 7 -7.52 21.11 -15.35
CA GLU A 7 -7.47 19.67 -15.09
C GLU A 7 -6.36 19.18 -14.14
N LYS A 8 -5.39 20.00 -13.72
CA LYS A 8 -4.13 19.46 -13.14
C LYS A 8 -3.91 19.55 -11.63
N HIS A 9 -4.67 20.34 -10.89
CA HIS A 9 -4.32 20.58 -9.48
C HIS A 9 -4.90 19.51 -8.55
N GLU A 10 -4.09 18.64 -7.96
CA GLU A 10 -4.56 17.63 -6.98
C GLU A 10 -5.14 18.28 -5.70
N GLY A 11 -6.17 17.65 -5.11
CA GLY A 11 -6.75 18.13 -3.85
C GLY A 11 -7.57 19.43 -3.94
N VAL A 12 -7.97 19.87 -5.14
CA VAL A 12 -8.82 21.06 -5.33
C VAL A 12 -10.30 20.65 -5.41
N ILE A 13 -11.15 21.32 -4.64
CA ILE A 13 -12.60 21.07 -4.63
C ILE A 13 -13.21 21.59 -5.95
N LYS A 14 -13.80 20.68 -6.74
CA LYS A 14 -14.47 20.99 -8.03
C LYS A 14 -16.00 20.97 -7.97
N PHE A 15 -16.57 20.62 -6.82
CA PHE A 15 -18.02 20.58 -6.60
C PHE A 15 -18.53 21.83 -5.89
N HIS A 16 -19.84 22.08 -6.01
CA HIS A 16 -20.50 23.13 -5.26
C HIS A 16 -20.64 22.70 -3.79
N LEU A 17 -19.92 23.39 -2.91
CA LEU A 17 -19.86 23.09 -1.49
C LEU A 17 -20.70 24.10 -0.69
N ASP A 18 -21.80 23.65 -0.11
CA ASP A 18 -22.49 24.32 1.00
C ASP A 18 -21.79 23.93 2.31
N PHE A 19 -20.79 24.71 2.69
CA PHE A 19 -20.02 24.49 3.92
C PHE A 19 -20.45 25.45 5.02
N ARG A 20 -20.71 24.90 6.20
CA ARG A 20 -20.99 25.67 7.41
C ARG A 20 -19.97 25.34 8.48
N GLU A 21 -19.31 26.36 9.02
CA GLU A 21 -18.47 26.18 10.18
C GLU A 21 -19.26 25.55 11.32
N GLY A 22 -18.65 24.59 12.01
CA GLY A 22 -19.31 23.80 13.04
C GLY A 22 -18.31 23.03 13.89
N PRO A 23 -18.78 22.30 14.91
CA PRO A 23 -17.89 21.62 15.84
C PRO A 23 -17.09 20.51 15.16
N SER A 24 -15.89 20.26 15.69
CA SER A 24 -15.12 19.07 15.31
C SER A 24 -15.86 17.78 15.69
N PRO A 25 -15.71 16.69 14.92
CA PRO A 25 -16.27 15.39 15.28
C PRO A 25 -15.76 14.85 16.61
N GLN A 26 -16.52 13.94 17.22
CA GLN A 26 -16.10 13.27 18.44
C GLN A 26 -14.83 12.42 18.20
N LYS A 27 -13.81 12.63 19.03
CA LYS A 27 -12.51 11.93 18.95
C LYS A 27 -12.63 10.39 18.96
N THR A 28 -13.65 9.85 19.62
CA THR A 28 -13.93 8.41 19.66
C THR A 28 -14.19 7.81 18.28
N LEU A 29 -14.85 8.56 17.39
CA LEU A 29 -15.14 8.14 16.01
C LEU A 29 -13.90 8.16 15.11
N LEU A 30 -12.88 8.94 15.49
CA LEU A 30 -11.69 9.21 14.69
C LEU A 30 -10.53 8.24 14.95
N ARG A 31 -10.57 7.48 16.06
CA ARG A 31 -9.46 6.60 16.46
C ARG A 31 -9.06 5.62 15.34
N GLU A 32 -10.05 4.92 14.80
CA GLU A 32 -9.82 3.91 13.77
C GLU A 32 -9.45 4.53 12.40
N LEU A 33 -10.02 5.69 12.06
CA LEU A 33 -9.61 6.49 10.90
C LEU A 33 -8.14 6.88 11.00
N ASN A 34 -7.71 7.42 12.15
CA ASN A 34 -6.32 7.83 12.36
C ASN A 34 -5.35 6.65 12.32
N ASN A 35 -5.69 5.52 12.95
CA ASN A 35 -4.85 4.32 12.93
C ASN A 35 -4.58 3.84 11.49
N TRP A 36 -5.63 3.75 10.66
CA TRP A 36 -5.48 3.34 9.26
C TRP A 36 -4.77 4.40 8.42
N ARG A 37 -5.06 5.68 8.66
CA ARG A 37 -4.35 6.77 7.98
C ARG A 37 -2.84 6.70 8.24
N SER A 38 -2.41 6.55 9.50
CA SER A 38 -0.98 6.46 9.84
C SER A 38 -0.30 5.30 9.12
N LYS A 39 -0.92 4.11 9.16
CA LYS A 39 -0.41 2.93 8.45
C LYS A 39 -0.31 3.11 6.94
N LEU A 40 -1.31 3.74 6.32
CA LEU A 40 -1.33 3.98 4.87
C LEU A 40 -0.36 5.10 4.47
N ARG A 41 -0.11 6.07 5.35
CA ARG A 41 0.92 7.10 5.17
C ARG A 41 2.34 6.51 5.25
N GLU A 42 2.60 5.62 6.20
CA GLU A 42 3.87 4.87 6.28
C GLU A 42 4.15 4.05 5.01
N LEU A 43 3.10 3.59 4.33
CA LEU A 43 3.19 2.90 3.04
C LEU A 43 3.32 3.84 1.83
N GLY A 44 3.31 5.16 2.03
CA GLY A 44 3.40 6.16 0.95
C GLY A 44 2.13 6.32 0.12
N LEU A 45 1.00 5.80 0.61
CA LEU A 45 -0.30 5.82 -0.08
C LEU A 45 -1.13 7.06 0.21
N ILE A 46 -0.76 7.79 1.27
CA ILE A 46 -1.28 9.08 1.69
C ILE A 46 -0.05 9.93 2.01
N GLY A 47 -0.06 11.21 1.67
CA GLY A 47 1.08 12.05 1.96
C GLY A 47 1.08 13.35 1.17
N GLN A 48 2.28 13.89 1.04
CA GLN A 48 2.62 14.99 0.15
C GLN A 48 4.03 14.70 -0.34
N ASP A 49 4.26 14.88 -1.63
CA ASP A 49 5.54 14.60 -2.27
C ASP A 49 5.80 15.70 -3.30
N PRO A 50 6.88 16.50 -3.20
CA PRO A 50 7.19 17.56 -4.15
C PRO A 50 7.32 17.08 -5.61
N GLU A 51 7.66 15.82 -5.83
CA GLU A 51 7.81 15.23 -7.17
C GLU A 51 6.50 14.66 -7.72
N ARG A 52 5.45 14.56 -6.91
CA ARG A 52 4.14 14.05 -7.31
C ARG A 52 3.07 15.11 -7.16
N TYR A 53 2.15 15.15 -8.12
CA TYR A 53 0.93 15.97 -8.03
C TYR A 53 1.22 17.45 -7.71
N GLU A 54 2.28 18.02 -8.30
CA GLU A 54 2.68 19.42 -8.09
C GLU A 54 2.95 19.77 -6.61
N GLY A 55 3.28 18.79 -5.77
CA GLY A 55 3.50 18.97 -4.35
C GLY A 55 2.24 19.10 -3.51
N TYR A 56 1.05 18.82 -4.04
CA TYR A 56 -0.19 18.82 -3.25
C TYR A 56 -0.31 17.56 -2.37
N GLY A 57 -1.07 17.69 -1.28
CA GLY A 57 -1.40 16.55 -0.42
C GLY A 57 -2.39 15.60 -1.10
N PHE A 58 -2.18 14.30 -0.95
CA PHE A 58 -2.96 13.26 -1.62
C PHE A 58 -3.43 12.17 -0.65
N GLY A 59 -4.52 11.50 -1.02
CA GLY A 59 -5.16 10.46 -0.23
C GLY A 59 -6.02 10.99 0.93
N ASN A 60 -7.14 10.31 1.21
CA ASN A 60 -8.07 10.67 2.27
C ASN A 60 -8.95 9.47 2.68
N LEU A 61 -9.44 9.50 3.91
CA LEU A 61 -10.28 8.43 4.46
C LEU A 61 -11.60 8.99 4.95
N SER A 62 -12.65 8.18 4.81
CA SER A 62 -13.95 8.45 5.41
C SER A 62 -14.55 7.25 6.11
N ARG A 63 -15.48 7.55 7.02
CA ARG A 63 -16.29 6.58 7.72
C ARG A 63 -17.75 7.06 7.77
N ARG A 64 -18.69 6.18 7.44
CA ARG A 64 -20.13 6.41 7.63
C ARG A 64 -20.43 6.69 9.10
N LEU A 65 -21.28 7.67 9.39
CA LEU A 65 -21.71 7.95 10.74
C LEU A 65 -22.65 6.84 11.26
N PRO A 66 -22.32 6.19 12.39
CA PRO A 66 -23.18 5.16 12.97
C PRO A 66 -24.55 5.72 13.37
N GLY A 67 -25.60 4.92 13.16
CA GLY A 67 -26.96 5.23 13.63
C GLY A 67 -27.67 6.37 12.89
N GLN A 68 -27.07 6.93 11.83
CA GLN A 68 -27.71 7.93 10.98
C GLN A 68 -28.52 7.24 9.88
N LYS A 69 -29.76 7.71 9.66
CA LYS A 69 -30.63 7.22 8.56
C LYS A 69 -30.15 7.68 7.19
N GLU A 70 -29.38 8.76 7.16
CA GLU A 70 -28.85 9.35 5.92
C GLU A 70 -27.43 8.84 5.64
N ASN A 71 -26.98 8.98 4.40
CA ASN A 71 -25.63 8.64 3.96
C ASN A 71 -24.58 9.65 4.44
N ALA A 72 -24.70 10.11 5.70
CA ALA A 72 -23.77 11.04 6.33
C ALA A 72 -22.49 10.34 6.77
N PHE A 73 -21.35 11.03 6.67
CA PHE A 73 -20.04 10.43 6.95
C PHE A 73 -19.03 11.48 7.42
N LEU A 74 -18.04 11.01 8.18
CA LEU A 74 -16.84 11.77 8.52
C LEU A 74 -15.80 11.57 7.43
N ILE A 75 -15.07 12.61 7.05
CA ILE A 75 -13.98 12.55 6.07
C ILE A 75 -12.84 13.47 6.50
N SER A 76 -11.59 13.07 6.23
CA SER A 76 -10.44 13.95 6.44
C SER A 76 -10.55 15.20 5.56
N GLY A 77 -10.09 16.33 6.09
CA GLY A 77 -10.16 17.61 5.41
C GLY A 77 -9.27 17.68 4.17
N THR A 78 -9.59 18.62 3.28
CA THR A 78 -8.75 18.88 2.10
C THR A 78 -7.33 19.31 2.50
N GLN A 79 -6.34 18.94 1.69
CA GLN A 79 -4.92 19.28 1.87
C GLN A 79 -4.31 18.84 3.21
N THR A 80 -4.84 17.80 3.86
CA THR A 80 -4.31 17.28 5.14
C THR A 80 -3.32 16.13 4.97
N GLY A 81 -2.97 15.73 3.74
CA GLY A 81 -2.09 14.59 3.46
C GLY A 81 -0.66 14.75 4.03
N HIS A 82 -0.16 15.98 4.06
CA HIS A 82 1.19 16.31 4.56
C HIS A 82 1.37 16.08 6.06
N LEU A 83 0.30 16.23 6.85
CA LEU A 83 0.34 16.13 8.31
C LEU A 83 0.69 14.72 8.78
N ASP A 84 1.53 14.58 9.82
CA ASP A 84 1.81 13.27 10.40
C ASP A 84 0.58 12.71 11.11
N GLU A 85 -0.08 13.53 11.93
CA GLU A 85 -1.28 13.19 12.69
C GLU A 85 -2.45 14.11 12.36
N LEU A 86 -3.67 13.57 12.38
CA LEU A 86 -4.89 14.38 12.27
C LEU A 86 -5.60 14.52 13.62
N HIS A 87 -5.92 15.75 13.96
CA HIS A 87 -6.77 16.11 15.08
C HIS A 87 -8.22 16.26 14.63
N ALA A 88 -9.14 16.44 15.58
CA ALA A 88 -10.57 16.44 15.28
C ALA A 88 -11.00 17.60 14.37
N ASP A 89 -10.36 18.75 14.47
CA ASP A 89 -10.50 19.91 13.58
C ASP A 89 -10.00 19.66 12.14
N HIS A 90 -9.19 18.61 11.91
CA HIS A 90 -8.80 18.17 10.57
C HIS A 90 -9.80 17.21 9.91
N TYR A 91 -10.99 17.03 10.49
CA TYR A 91 -12.09 16.25 9.92
C TYR A 91 -13.33 17.11 9.70
N ALA A 92 -14.04 16.81 8.62
CA ALA A 92 -15.34 17.37 8.29
C ALA A 92 -16.41 16.29 8.38
N THR A 93 -17.64 16.71 8.67
CA THR A 93 -18.84 15.88 8.54
C THR A 93 -19.57 16.25 7.26
N VAL A 94 -19.69 15.30 6.34
CA VAL A 94 -20.60 15.42 5.20
C VAL A 94 -22.00 15.04 5.64
N LEU A 95 -22.93 15.96 5.48
CA LEU A 95 -24.33 15.82 5.87
C LEU A 95 -25.16 15.29 4.70
N GLN A 96 -24.94 15.86 3.51
CA GLN A 96 -25.65 15.45 2.30
C GLN A 96 -24.72 15.48 1.10
N CYS A 97 -24.85 14.49 0.23
CA CYS A 97 -24.11 14.40 -1.02
C CYS A 97 -25.08 14.21 -2.18
N ARG A 98 -24.90 14.98 -3.27
CA ARG A 98 -25.68 14.88 -4.50
C ARG A 98 -24.72 14.82 -5.69
N PRO A 99 -24.08 13.67 -5.95
CA PRO A 99 -23.05 13.55 -6.99
C PRO A 99 -23.54 13.94 -8.38
N ALA A 100 -24.76 13.55 -8.75
CA ALA A 100 -25.38 13.90 -10.03
C ALA A 100 -25.57 15.43 -10.22
N LYS A 101 -25.63 16.21 -9.14
CA LYS A 101 -25.72 17.68 -9.17
C LYS A 101 -24.39 18.36 -8.89
N ASN A 102 -23.31 17.59 -8.75
CA ASN A 102 -22.00 18.07 -8.31
C ASN A 102 -22.07 18.92 -7.02
N GLN A 103 -22.86 18.48 -6.03
CA GLN A 103 -23.19 19.24 -4.82
C GLN A 103 -22.90 18.46 -3.54
N LEU A 104 -22.35 19.15 -2.54
CA LEU A 104 -22.06 18.61 -1.22
C LEU A 104 -22.46 19.61 -0.15
N GLN A 105 -23.10 19.12 0.93
CA GLN A 105 -23.30 19.88 2.16
C GLN A 105 -22.44 19.28 3.27
N ALA A 106 -21.66 20.11 3.95
CA ALA A 106 -20.76 19.66 5.00
C ALA A 106 -20.61 20.69 6.13
N THR A 107 -20.16 20.22 7.29
CA THR A 107 -19.85 21.06 8.44
C THR A 107 -18.57 20.59 9.15
N GLY A 108 -17.87 21.52 9.79
CA GLY A 108 -16.66 21.23 10.57
C GLY A 108 -15.78 22.47 10.74
N GLN A 109 -14.56 22.26 11.23
CA GLN A 109 -13.52 23.30 11.33
C GLN A 109 -12.64 23.38 10.06
N ILE A 110 -12.79 22.40 9.15
CA ILE A 110 -12.09 22.33 7.87
C ILE A 110 -13.05 21.90 6.77
N LYS A 111 -12.79 22.34 5.54
CA LYS A 111 -13.52 21.84 4.37
C LYS A 111 -13.20 20.36 4.13
N PRO A 112 -14.17 19.53 3.69
CA PRO A 112 -13.94 18.13 3.38
C PRO A 112 -12.95 17.96 2.21
N SER A 113 -12.40 16.76 2.05
CA SER A 113 -11.59 16.38 0.89
C SER A 113 -12.27 16.74 -0.45
N SER A 114 -11.47 17.05 -1.46
CA SER A 114 -11.92 17.21 -2.86
C SER A 114 -12.56 15.95 -3.45
N GLU A 115 -12.26 14.77 -2.88
CA GLU A 115 -12.85 13.48 -3.29
C GLU A 115 -14.12 13.11 -2.51
N ALA A 116 -14.69 14.02 -1.72
CA ALA A 116 -15.87 13.71 -0.91
C ALA A 116 -17.08 13.21 -1.72
N LEU A 117 -17.26 13.63 -2.98
CA LEU A 117 -18.31 13.09 -3.85
C LEU A 117 -18.10 11.62 -4.20
N SER A 118 -16.85 11.22 -4.49
CA SER A 118 -16.44 9.83 -4.75
C SER A 118 -16.73 8.91 -3.57
N HIS A 119 -16.60 9.42 -2.34
CA HIS A 119 -16.98 8.71 -1.12
C HIS A 119 -18.49 8.65 -0.94
N GLY A 120 -19.17 9.78 -1.15
CA GLY A 120 -20.61 9.88 -1.00
C GLY A 120 -21.39 8.97 -1.94
N ILE A 121 -20.93 8.80 -3.19
CA ILE A 121 -21.59 7.89 -4.14
C ILE A 121 -21.47 6.41 -3.72
N LEU A 122 -20.32 6.01 -3.15
CA LEU A 122 -20.16 4.66 -2.60
C LEU A 122 -21.06 4.42 -1.38
N TYR A 123 -21.21 5.42 -0.50
CA TYR A 123 -22.17 5.31 0.59
C TYR A 123 -23.63 5.27 0.11
N GLN A 124 -23.95 5.89 -1.03
CA GLN A 124 -25.28 5.82 -1.64
C GLN A 124 -25.53 4.50 -2.37
N SER A 125 -24.49 3.90 -2.94
CA SER A 125 -24.64 2.69 -3.77
C SER A 125 -24.96 1.45 -2.95
N HIS A 126 -24.47 1.34 -1.71
CA HIS A 126 -24.75 0.17 -0.87
C HIS A 126 -24.73 0.50 0.64
N PRO A 127 -25.77 0.11 1.41
CA PRO A 127 -25.85 0.42 2.85
C PRO A 127 -24.78 -0.29 3.67
N GLY A 128 -24.27 -1.43 3.20
CA GLY A 128 -23.19 -2.18 3.86
C GLY A 128 -21.81 -1.52 3.78
N ILE A 129 -21.64 -0.47 2.96
CA ILE A 129 -20.37 0.26 2.90
C ILE A 129 -20.32 1.24 4.07
N HIS A 130 -19.33 1.05 4.95
CA HIS A 130 -19.08 1.91 6.09
C HIS A 130 -17.74 2.66 6.00
N TRP A 131 -16.81 2.16 5.19
CA TRP A 131 -15.47 2.70 5.05
C TRP A 131 -15.14 2.94 3.58
N VAL A 132 -14.51 4.08 3.31
CA VAL A 132 -13.94 4.40 1.99
C VAL A 132 -12.56 5.01 2.21
N MET A 133 -11.58 4.49 1.48
CA MET A 133 -10.19 4.92 1.50
C MET A 133 -9.78 5.29 0.09
N HIS A 134 -9.65 6.59 -0.17
CA HIS A 134 -9.05 7.11 -1.38
C HIS A 134 -7.54 7.25 -1.17
N LEU A 135 -6.75 6.64 -2.05
CA LEU A 135 -5.31 6.49 -1.88
C LEU A 135 -4.61 6.70 -3.22
N HIS A 136 -3.31 6.99 -3.21
CA HIS A 136 -2.51 7.07 -4.43
C HIS A 136 -1.42 6.02 -4.45
N SER A 137 -1.48 5.13 -5.44
CA SER A 137 -0.53 4.05 -5.64
C SER A 137 -0.16 3.91 -7.12
N PRO A 138 0.98 4.47 -7.56
CA PRO A 138 1.47 4.25 -8.92
C PRO A 138 1.64 2.76 -9.24
N ASP A 139 2.01 1.98 -8.22
CA ASP A 139 2.20 0.54 -8.33
C ASP A 139 0.90 -0.21 -8.66
N ILE A 140 -0.20 0.10 -7.97
CA ILE A 140 -1.50 -0.53 -8.27
C ILE A 140 -2.07 0.03 -9.57
N PHE A 141 -2.04 1.36 -9.72
CA PHE A 141 -2.60 2.07 -10.86
C PHE A 141 -2.03 1.57 -12.19
N ASN A 142 -0.70 1.49 -12.30
CA ASN A 142 -0.06 1.08 -13.56
C ASN A 142 -0.19 -0.44 -13.84
N ASN A 143 -0.58 -1.24 -12.85
CA ASN A 143 -0.66 -2.71 -12.96
C ASN A 143 -2.08 -3.25 -12.80
N TYR A 144 -3.10 -2.38 -12.85
CA TYR A 144 -4.48 -2.75 -12.53
C TYR A 144 -5.02 -3.92 -13.39
N ARG A 145 -4.63 -3.98 -14.67
CA ARG A 145 -5.00 -5.09 -15.58
C ARG A 145 -4.44 -6.42 -15.12
N THR A 146 -3.16 -6.48 -14.78
CA THR A 146 -2.51 -7.70 -14.26
C THR A 146 -3.04 -8.09 -12.89
N LEU A 147 -3.52 -7.10 -12.11
CA LEU A 147 -4.14 -7.32 -10.81
C LEU A 147 -5.64 -7.67 -10.90
N ASN A 148 -6.22 -7.71 -12.11
CA ASN A 148 -7.65 -7.93 -12.38
C ASN A 148 -8.57 -6.96 -11.61
N LEU A 149 -8.17 -5.69 -11.54
CA LEU A 149 -8.93 -4.64 -10.86
C LEU A 149 -9.85 -3.91 -11.85
N PRO A 150 -11.07 -3.53 -11.45
CA PRO A 150 -11.89 -2.63 -12.23
C PRO A 150 -11.26 -1.23 -12.27
N CYS A 151 -11.49 -0.50 -13.36
CA CYS A 151 -10.96 0.85 -13.55
C CYS A 151 -12.02 1.72 -14.23
N THR A 152 -12.24 2.92 -13.71
CA THR A 152 -13.15 3.89 -14.34
C THR A 152 -12.58 4.38 -15.68
N ASP A 153 -13.44 4.96 -16.52
CA ASP A 153 -13.00 5.57 -17.78
C ASP A 153 -11.96 6.68 -17.53
N PRO A 154 -10.82 6.71 -18.26
CA PRO A 154 -9.81 7.76 -18.11
C PRO A 154 -10.30 9.19 -18.41
N SER A 155 -11.40 9.34 -19.16
CA SER A 155 -12.01 10.65 -19.44
C SER A 155 -12.87 11.19 -18.30
N ALA A 156 -13.24 10.35 -17.33
CA ALA A 156 -13.98 10.77 -16.15
C ALA A 156 -13.01 11.43 -15.16
N ALA A 157 -12.92 12.76 -15.16
CA ALA A 157 -12.00 13.48 -14.29
C ALA A 157 -12.43 13.40 -12.81
N TYR A 158 -11.47 13.40 -11.88
CA TYR A 158 -11.77 13.43 -10.45
C TYR A 158 -12.64 14.65 -10.07
N GLY A 159 -13.47 14.48 -9.04
CA GLY A 159 -14.32 15.56 -8.51
C GLY A 159 -15.47 15.98 -9.43
N THR A 160 -15.82 15.18 -10.45
CA THR A 160 -16.93 15.46 -11.36
C THR A 160 -18.07 14.44 -11.24
N PRO A 161 -19.29 14.76 -11.71
CA PRO A 161 -20.41 13.81 -11.79
C PRO A 161 -20.10 12.56 -12.62
N GLU A 162 -19.30 12.68 -13.68
CA GLU A 162 -18.91 11.57 -14.55
C GLU A 162 -18.07 10.55 -13.77
N MET A 163 -17.11 10.99 -12.96
CA MET A 163 -16.35 10.10 -12.08
C MET A 163 -17.25 9.43 -11.06
N ALA A 164 -18.17 10.17 -10.44
CA ALA A 164 -19.11 9.58 -9.50
C ALA A 164 -20.00 8.49 -10.15
N SER A 165 -20.51 8.75 -11.36
CA SER A 165 -21.30 7.78 -12.12
C SER A 165 -20.49 6.55 -12.51
N ALA A 166 -19.24 6.71 -12.92
CA ALA A 166 -18.35 5.61 -13.25
C ALA A 166 -18.04 4.74 -12.01
N ILE A 167 -17.80 5.36 -10.85
CA ILE A 167 -17.62 4.66 -9.57
C ILE A 167 -18.89 3.88 -9.21
N GLU A 168 -20.07 4.50 -9.34
CA GLU A 168 -21.35 3.85 -9.04
C GLU A 168 -21.58 2.60 -9.90
N ALA A 169 -21.31 2.69 -11.21
CA ALA A 169 -21.46 1.57 -12.13
C ALA A 169 -20.58 0.38 -11.70
N LEU A 170 -19.31 0.62 -11.42
CA LEU A 170 -18.38 -0.42 -10.97
C LEU A 170 -18.74 -0.98 -9.59
N ALA A 171 -19.28 -0.14 -8.69
CA ALA A 171 -19.72 -0.58 -7.37
C ALA A 171 -20.93 -1.53 -7.47
N LYS A 172 -21.88 -1.26 -8.38
CA LYS A 172 -23.05 -2.12 -8.63
C LYS A 172 -22.68 -3.48 -9.21
N GLU A 173 -21.70 -3.53 -10.10
CA GLU A 173 -21.18 -4.81 -10.63
C GLU A 173 -20.56 -5.71 -9.53
N ARG A 174 -20.24 -5.14 -8.37
CA ARG A 174 -19.55 -5.79 -7.25
C ARG A 174 -20.31 -5.65 -5.92
N GLU A 175 -21.62 -5.50 -5.97
CA GLU A 175 -22.47 -5.28 -4.80
C GLU A 175 -22.27 -6.38 -3.73
N ASP A 176 -22.18 -7.64 -4.16
CA ASP A 176 -21.96 -8.79 -3.27
C ASP A 176 -20.48 -9.01 -2.87
N SER A 177 -19.56 -8.17 -3.34
CA SER A 177 -18.11 -8.38 -3.20
C SER A 177 -17.47 -7.28 -2.36
N HIS A 178 -17.77 -7.26 -1.06
CA HIS A 178 -17.10 -6.36 -0.10
C HIS A 178 -16.10 -7.12 0.80
N PRO A 179 -14.92 -6.54 1.11
CA PRO A 179 -14.42 -5.25 0.61
C PRO A 179 -14.03 -5.31 -0.88
N SER A 180 -14.08 -4.17 -1.55
CA SER A 180 -13.71 -4.01 -2.96
C SER A 180 -12.68 -2.91 -3.16
N LEU A 181 -11.95 -2.98 -4.28
CA LEU A 181 -10.94 -2.01 -4.69
C LEU A 181 -11.09 -1.72 -6.18
N LEU A 182 -11.11 -0.44 -6.54
CA LEU A 182 -11.13 0.02 -7.93
C LEU A 182 -10.04 1.07 -8.19
N VAL A 183 -9.68 1.22 -9.46
CA VAL A 183 -8.76 2.25 -9.95
C VAL A 183 -9.55 3.40 -10.59
N MET A 184 -9.10 4.63 -10.37
CA MET A 184 -9.74 5.85 -10.86
C MET A 184 -9.03 6.34 -12.12
N GLY A 185 -9.41 5.85 -13.30
CA GLY A 185 -8.67 6.07 -14.55
C GLY A 185 -8.38 7.55 -14.89
N GLY A 186 -9.30 8.46 -14.58
CA GLY A 186 -9.14 9.91 -14.78
C GLY A 186 -8.59 10.67 -13.57
N HIS A 187 -7.96 9.95 -12.63
CA HIS A 187 -7.30 10.50 -11.44
C HIS A 187 -5.96 9.80 -11.24
N GLN A 188 -4.87 10.46 -11.63
CA GLN A 188 -3.55 9.83 -11.67
C GLN A 188 -3.17 9.15 -10.34
N ASP A 189 -2.80 7.87 -10.43
CA ASP A 189 -2.45 6.99 -9.31
C ASP A 189 -3.58 6.72 -8.31
N GLY A 190 -4.75 7.31 -8.51
CA GLY A 190 -5.90 7.24 -7.61
C GLY A 190 -6.52 5.85 -7.59
N ILE A 191 -6.72 5.34 -6.38
CA ILE A 191 -7.46 4.11 -6.11
C ILE A 191 -8.50 4.35 -5.01
N LEU A 192 -9.59 3.60 -5.04
CA LEU A 192 -10.63 3.59 -4.01
C LEU A 192 -10.79 2.18 -3.47
N ALA A 193 -10.61 2.02 -2.16
CA ALA A 193 -10.97 0.81 -1.44
C ALA A 193 -12.16 1.09 -0.52
N TYR A 194 -13.13 0.17 -0.47
CA TYR A 194 -14.35 0.35 0.31
C TYR A 194 -14.91 -0.97 0.84
N GLY A 195 -15.60 -0.91 1.98
CA GLY A 195 -16.14 -2.09 2.65
C GLY A 195 -16.89 -1.78 3.95
N SER A 196 -17.34 -2.83 4.63
CA SER A 196 -18.12 -2.76 5.89
C SER A 196 -17.26 -2.51 7.12
N ASP A 197 -15.98 -2.85 7.08
CA ASP A 197 -15.03 -2.71 8.17
C ASP A 197 -13.69 -2.12 7.68
N ALA A 198 -13.02 -1.35 8.54
CA ALA A 198 -11.78 -0.68 8.16
C ALA A 198 -10.64 -1.67 7.95
N GLU A 199 -10.64 -2.76 8.73
CA GLU A 199 -9.54 -3.71 8.77
C GLU A 199 -9.40 -4.48 7.46
N ALA A 200 -10.42 -5.21 7.05
CA ALA A 200 -10.47 -5.93 5.79
C ALA A 200 -10.32 -4.99 4.59
N THR A 201 -10.87 -3.77 4.65
CA THR A 201 -10.72 -2.77 3.59
C THR A 201 -9.26 -2.34 3.44
N GLY A 202 -8.58 -1.98 4.53
CA GLY A 202 -7.18 -1.60 4.52
C GLY A 202 -6.24 -2.77 4.21
N GLU A 203 -6.55 -3.96 4.70
CA GLU A 203 -5.82 -5.18 4.37
C GLU A 203 -5.93 -5.55 2.90
N LEU A 204 -7.08 -5.34 2.26
CA LEU A 204 -7.25 -5.55 0.83
C LEU A 204 -6.24 -4.71 0.03
N VAL A 205 -6.06 -3.44 0.41
CA VAL A 205 -5.06 -2.55 -0.22
C VAL A 205 -3.65 -3.12 -0.06
N ILE A 206 -3.27 -3.51 1.17
CA ILE A 206 -1.94 -4.04 1.48
C ILE A 206 -1.68 -5.35 0.74
N ARG A 207 -2.64 -6.27 0.72
CA ARG A 207 -2.55 -7.53 -0.04
C ARG A 207 -2.36 -7.26 -1.53
N THR A 208 -3.09 -6.28 -2.07
CA THR A 208 -3.00 -5.90 -3.50
C THR A 208 -1.62 -5.33 -3.84
N LEU A 209 -1.07 -4.45 -3.01
CA LEU A 209 0.31 -3.96 -3.12
C LEU A 209 1.33 -5.11 -3.11
N ASN A 210 1.16 -6.07 -2.19
CA ASN A 210 2.09 -7.20 -2.06
C ASN A 210 2.01 -8.18 -3.24
N ARG A 211 0.80 -8.44 -3.79
CA ARG A 211 0.64 -9.25 -5.01
C ARG A 211 1.42 -8.66 -6.18
N LYS A 212 1.39 -7.34 -6.35
CA LYS A 212 2.21 -6.65 -7.36
C LYS A 212 3.70 -6.92 -7.13
N ARG A 213 4.20 -6.76 -5.90
CA ARG A 213 5.61 -7.00 -5.57
C ARG A 213 6.06 -8.43 -5.90
N THR A 214 5.21 -9.43 -5.64
CA THR A 214 5.49 -10.83 -5.97
C THR A 214 5.50 -11.07 -7.48
N LEU A 215 4.55 -10.52 -8.23
CA LEU A 215 4.52 -10.62 -9.69
C LEU A 215 5.77 -9.99 -10.32
N THR A 216 6.22 -8.83 -9.83
CA THR A 216 7.46 -8.21 -10.29
C THR A 216 8.69 -9.08 -10.01
N ARG A 217 8.76 -9.73 -8.85
CA ARG A 217 9.86 -10.65 -8.49
C ARG A 217 9.86 -11.93 -9.32
N SER A 218 8.67 -12.49 -9.60
CA SER A 218 8.52 -13.67 -10.46
C SER A 218 8.86 -13.38 -11.92
N ALA A 219 8.58 -12.17 -12.41
CA ALA A 219 8.93 -11.73 -13.75
C ALA A 219 10.42 -11.37 -13.91
N ASN A 220 11.15 -11.16 -12.81
CA ASN A 220 12.57 -10.81 -12.82
C ASN A 220 13.38 -11.63 -11.78
N PRO A 221 13.53 -12.96 -11.97
CA PRO A 221 14.14 -13.85 -10.99
C PRO A 221 15.65 -13.63 -10.77
N SER A 222 16.30 -12.79 -11.58
CA SER A 222 17.77 -12.63 -11.61
C SER A 222 18.30 -11.34 -10.94
N GLY A 223 17.45 -10.55 -10.27
CA GLY A 223 17.81 -9.21 -9.77
C GLY A 223 18.19 -9.09 -8.29
N ALA A 224 18.37 -10.19 -7.54
CA ALA A 224 18.74 -10.12 -6.13
C ALA A 224 20.25 -9.82 -5.96
N VAL A 225 20.67 -8.58 -6.22
CA VAL A 225 21.98 -8.09 -5.76
C VAL A 225 21.85 -7.73 -4.29
N ILE A 226 22.24 -8.66 -3.42
CA ILE A 226 22.51 -8.36 -2.01
C ILE A 226 23.74 -7.45 -1.99
N LYS A 227 23.55 -6.13 -1.89
CA LYS A 227 24.64 -5.21 -1.52
C LYS A 227 24.90 -5.35 -0.02
N SER A 228 25.70 -6.34 0.37
CA SER A 228 26.33 -6.33 1.68
C SER A 228 27.44 -5.27 1.68
N ARG A 229 27.22 -4.17 2.42
CA ARG A 229 28.32 -3.35 2.90
C ARG A 229 29.01 -4.18 3.98
N LEU A 230 30.12 -4.84 3.64
CA LEU A 230 31.21 -5.20 4.55
C LEU A 230 32.42 -5.71 3.74
N ALA A 231 33.50 -4.95 3.87
CA ALA A 231 34.92 -5.24 3.62
C ALA A 231 35.35 -6.51 2.85
N CYS A 232 36.03 -6.26 1.73
CA CYS A 232 37.28 -6.87 1.27
C CYS A 232 37.46 -8.40 1.42
N TRP A 233 37.09 -9.18 0.40
CA TRP A 233 37.74 -10.47 0.09
C TRP A 233 37.87 -10.65 -1.43
N ARG A 234 39.10 -10.95 -1.89
CA ARG A 234 39.42 -11.33 -3.28
C ARG A 234 38.82 -12.71 -3.56
N TYR A 235 37.87 -12.82 -4.48
CA TYR A 235 37.34 -14.11 -4.93
C TYR A 235 38.17 -14.66 -6.10
N ARG A 236 38.74 -15.87 -5.95
CA ARG A 236 39.11 -16.74 -7.08
C ARG A 236 37.88 -17.56 -7.46
N ARG A 237 37.49 -17.53 -8.74
CA ARG A 237 36.41 -18.39 -9.28
C ARG A 237 36.81 -19.85 -9.16
N VAL A 238 35.92 -20.68 -8.59
CA VAL A 238 35.89 -22.13 -8.82
C VAL A 238 34.45 -22.49 -9.18
N ASN A 239 34.26 -23.09 -10.36
CA ASN A 239 32.97 -23.47 -10.92
C ASN A 239 32.51 -24.83 -10.37
N TYR A 240 31.41 -24.89 -9.62
CA TYR A 240 30.52 -26.06 -9.56
C TYR A 240 29.08 -25.61 -9.21
N PRO A 241 28.03 -26.26 -9.76
CA PRO A 241 26.65 -25.89 -9.46
C PRO A 241 26.24 -26.46 -8.09
N VAL A 242 25.64 -25.63 -7.24
CA VAL A 242 24.96 -26.09 -6.01
C VAL A 242 23.48 -25.75 -6.14
N THR A 243 22.65 -26.78 -6.19
CA THR A 243 21.19 -26.67 -6.13
C THR A 243 20.78 -26.42 -4.68
N LEU A 244 20.22 -25.25 -4.36
CA LEU A 244 19.63 -24.97 -3.05
C LEU A 244 18.15 -25.35 -3.05
N LEU A 245 17.78 -26.39 -2.30
CA LEU A 245 16.40 -26.69 -1.94
C LEU A 245 16.06 -25.92 -0.65
N LEU A 246 15.11 -24.98 -0.72
CA LEU A 246 14.57 -24.27 0.44
C LEU A 246 13.30 -24.97 0.92
N GLN A 247 13.38 -25.73 2.00
CA GLN A 247 12.22 -26.09 2.82
C GLN A 247 12.14 -25.13 4.02
N ALA A 248 10.97 -24.52 4.21
CA ALA A 248 10.70 -23.63 5.33
C ALA A 248 10.14 -24.41 6.52
N TYR A 249 10.68 -24.15 7.71
CA TYR A 249 10.01 -24.42 8.98
C TYR A 249 10.13 -23.20 9.92
N PRO A 250 9.10 -22.90 10.74
CA PRO A 250 9.07 -21.71 11.56
C PRO A 250 9.66 -21.94 12.96
N GLN A 251 10.16 -20.84 13.53
CA GLN A 251 10.49 -20.57 14.95
C GLN A 251 11.87 -20.98 15.51
N THR A 252 12.60 -19.93 15.92
CA THR A 252 13.59 -19.82 17.01
C THR A 252 14.69 -20.88 17.14
N ALA A 253 15.94 -20.50 16.82
CA ALA A 253 17.12 -20.84 17.62
C ALA A 253 18.36 -20.04 17.17
N ILE A 254 19.14 -19.62 18.17
CA ILE A 254 20.47 -18.99 18.07
C ILE A 254 21.45 -20.00 17.43
N PHE A 255 22.19 -19.61 16.39
CA PHE A 255 23.26 -20.43 15.83
C PHE A 255 24.64 -19.95 16.29
N ALA A 256 25.29 -20.74 17.15
CA ALA A 256 26.73 -20.73 17.35
C ALA A 256 27.37 -21.69 16.32
N CYS A 257 28.27 -21.19 15.48
CA CYS A 257 28.96 -21.99 14.47
C CYS A 257 30.22 -22.62 15.07
N ARG A 258 30.24 -23.93 15.31
CA ARG A 258 31.47 -24.71 15.56
C ARG A 258 31.82 -25.47 14.28
N ALA A 259 32.95 -25.13 13.67
CA ALA A 259 33.51 -25.91 12.57
C ALA A 259 34.12 -27.21 13.10
N GLN A 260 33.71 -28.35 12.56
CA GLN A 260 34.46 -29.60 12.70
C GLN A 260 35.27 -29.83 11.41
N PRO A 261 36.58 -30.08 11.48
CA PRO A 261 37.35 -30.47 10.31
C PRO A 261 37.08 -31.93 9.94
N ALA A 262 36.91 -32.18 8.63
CA ALA A 262 36.75 -33.50 8.03
C ALA A 262 38.02 -34.38 8.16
N PRO A 263 37.90 -35.72 8.17
CA PRO A 263 39.04 -36.61 8.38
C PRO A 263 39.96 -36.69 7.14
N VAL A 264 41.27 -36.60 7.39
CA VAL A 264 42.33 -36.77 6.39
C VAL A 264 42.57 -38.26 6.14
N LYS A 265 42.54 -38.70 4.87
CA LYS A 265 42.95 -40.06 4.47
C LYS A 265 44.48 -40.22 4.60
N PRO A 266 44.98 -41.37 5.06
CA PRO A 266 46.42 -41.56 5.28
C PRO A 266 47.18 -41.79 3.97
N PHE A 267 48.33 -41.12 3.85
CA PHE A 267 49.37 -41.39 2.87
C PHE A 267 50.10 -42.69 3.22
N SER A 268 50.23 -43.59 2.25
CA SER A 268 51.09 -44.78 2.33
C SER A 268 52.52 -44.38 1.93
N LEU A 269 53.49 -44.63 2.82
CA LEU A 269 54.92 -44.55 2.54
C LEU A 269 55.53 -45.95 2.65
N MET A 270 56.15 -46.40 1.56
CA MET A 270 56.99 -47.62 1.56
C MET A 270 58.32 -47.39 2.31
N PRO A 271 58.90 -48.43 2.91
CA PRO A 271 60.01 -48.28 3.84
C PRO A 271 61.38 -48.22 3.13
N ARG A 272 62.25 -47.28 3.55
CA ARG A 272 63.69 -47.34 3.28
C ARG A 272 64.40 -48.02 4.45
N ARG A 273 65.19 -49.04 4.12
CA ARG A 273 66.10 -49.78 5.01
C ARG A 273 67.06 -48.81 5.71
N GLN A 274 67.18 -48.91 7.04
CA GLN A 274 68.33 -48.43 7.79
C GLN A 274 69.14 -49.62 8.30
N VAL A 275 70.45 -49.48 8.12
CA VAL A 275 71.53 -50.37 8.55
C VAL A 275 71.76 -50.16 10.04
N GLN A 276 71.97 -51.25 10.80
CA GLN A 276 72.64 -51.19 12.11
C GLN A 276 73.86 -52.12 12.11
N PRO A 277 74.95 -51.76 12.82
CA PRO A 277 76.21 -52.49 12.78
C PRO A 277 76.30 -53.58 13.86
N LEU A 278 77.17 -54.56 13.57
CA LEU A 278 77.57 -55.67 14.42
C LEU A 278 78.29 -55.22 15.70
N PHE A 279 78.07 -55.97 16.79
CA PHE A 279 79.12 -56.31 17.75
C PHE A 279 78.98 -57.79 18.16
N ARG A 280 80.12 -58.50 18.17
CA ARG A 280 80.32 -59.90 18.58
C ARG A 280 80.93 -59.96 19.99
N SER A 281 80.53 -60.97 20.77
CA SER A 281 81.38 -61.83 21.64
C SER A 281 80.44 -62.77 22.42
N SER A 282 80.34 -64.08 22.14
CA SER A 282 81.23 -65.19 22.54
C SER A 282 81.31 -65.44 24.05
N SER A 283 80.55 -66.42 24.53
CA SER A 283 80.96 -67.55 25.40
C SER A 283 79.88 -68.63 25.31
#